data_AF-A0A914FW95-F1
#
_entry.id   AF-A0A914FW95-F1
#
_cell.length_a   1.000
_cell.length_b   1.000
_cell.length_c   1.000
_cell.angle_alpha   90.00
_cell.angle_beta   90.00
_cell.angle_gamma   90.00
#
_symmetry.space_group_name_H-M   'P 1'
#
loop_
_entity.id
_entity.type
_entity.pdbx_description
1 polymer ?
#
loop_
_entity_poly.entity_id
_entity_poly.type
_entity_poly.pdbx_seq_one_letter_code
_entity_poly.pdbx_strand_id
1 'polypeptide(L)'
;MMILLFLPSILLLIVFPSNIFGQFTSQNYPDPRTEPLRCKLLLPGQICDPSDILNDAERQKLNAKIQQLGSVTAQIRNTSPQCVGSPNQNLQIIVALLEKIGVNPLDPVDIERFTNSLRLKYLNFQEVNCDTLVLIVNSRRDRQVFTVAGRDAKLSRDVLQTAFHRNIGHFRQGHYVLGLEGMIEYIVSSYTSTHIVQVPSPEASGPTSNGLESTSFVAHGVRQKPEQKISPEKFDFTGISEDDKVWVDLMIRAGGRCGYDPTKMAENIRAIVEEAMTLSLKLISDTRYNKIEEISQDVSSGSGAREKAWIDAKQSFLDSLYNQYKDRLPRKVSQCPKIEPSTDPTPAPSFGAFGFGKK
;
A
#
# COMPACT_ATOMS: atom_id res chain seq x y z
N MET A 1 -35.82 -0.45 -70.27
CA MET A 1 -35.16 -1.66 -69.76
C MET A 1 -33.84 -1.23 -69.12
N MET A 2 -33.60 -1.66 -67.87
CA MET A 2 -32.40 -1.46 -67.03
C MET A 2 -32.12 -0.01 -66.57
N ILE A 3 -32.44 0.37 -65.32
CA ILE A 3 -31.78 0.02 -64.03
C ILE A 3 -30.36 0.57 -63.96
N LEU A 4 -30.16 1.62 -63.15
CA LEU A 4 -29.03 1.74 -62.23
C LEU A 4 -29.26 2.89 -61.23
N LEU A 5 -29.75 2.48 -60.07
CA LEU A 5 -29.86 3.25 -58.84
C LEU A 5 -28.44 3.49 -58.29
N PHE A 6 -27.95 4.72 -58.34
CA PHE A 6 -26.80 5.15 -57.55
C PHE A 6 -27.30 5.87 -56.30
N LEU A 7 -27.61 5.08 -55.27
CA LEU A 7 -27.68 5.58 -53.90
C LEU A 7 -26.25 5.85 -53.43
N PRO A 8 -25.89 7.09 -53.03
CA PRO A 8 -24.62 7.31 -52.37
C PRO A 8 -24.71 6.67 -50.99
N SER A 9 -24.00 5.56 -50.80
CA SER A 9 -23.61 5.04 -49.50
C SER A 9 -22.81 6.11 -48.77
N ILE A 10 -23.52 7.03 -48.11
CA ILE A 10 -22.96 7.91 -47.08
C ILE A 10 -22.62 6.98 -45.92
N LEU A 11 -21.38 6.52 -45.96
CA LEU A 11 -20.65 5.83 -44.92
C LEU A 11 -20.78 6.66 -43.64
N LEU A 12 -21.76 6.30 -42.80
CA LEU A 12 -21.91 6.81 -41.45
C LEU A 12 -20.69 6.33 -40.67
N LEU A 13 -19.61 7.11 -40.70
CA LEU A 13 -18.48 6.99 -39.79
C LEU A 13 -19.02 7.22 -38.38
N ILE A 14 -19.50 6.15 -37.76
CA ILE A 14 -19.69 6.08 -36.32
C ILE A 14 -18.29 6.24 -35.74
N VAL A 15 -17.94 7.49 -35.45
CA VAL A 15 -16.83 7.83 -34.57
C VAL A 15 -17.22 7.24 -33.23
N PHE A 16 -16.82 5.98 -32.99
CA PHE A 16 -16.83 5.41 -31.66
C PHE A 16 -16.04 6.39 -30.80
N PRO A 17 -16.66 7.06 -29.80
CA PRO A 17 -15.89 7.84 -28.86
C PRO A 17 -14.92 6.85 -28.23
N SER A 18 -13.65 6.95 -28.62
CA SER A 18 -12.56 6.24 -27.97
C SER A 18 -12.70 6.58 -26.50
N ASN A 19 -13.13 5.58 -25.72
CA ASN A 19 -13.34 5.70 -24.29
C ASN A 19 -12.08 6.33 -23.71
N ILE A 20 -12.16 7.62 -23.38
CA ILE A 20 -11.13 8.29 -22.62
C ILE A 20 -11.21 7.60 -21.27
N PHE A 21 -10.35 6.60 -21.08
CA PHE A 21 -10.17 5.96 -19.79
C PHE A 21 -9.96 7.09 -18.78
N GLY A 22 -10.88 7.21 -17.82
CA GLY A 22 -10.92 8.33 -16.90
C GLY A 22 -9.58 8.45 -16.19
N GLN A 23 -8.84 9.51 -16.51
CA GLN A 23 -7.58 9.85 -15.87
C GLN A 23 -7.88 10.77 -14.70
N PHE A 24 -7.45 10.36 -13.52
CA PHE A 24 -7.78 11.07 -12.29
C PHE A 24 -6.56 11.70 -11.63
N THR A 25 -6.72 12.97 -11.28
CA THR A 25 -5.83 13.72 -10.40
C THR A 25 -6.56 13.96 -9.07
N SER A 26 -5.83 14.27 -8.01
CA SER A 26 -6.43 14.59 -6.71
C SER A 26 -7.40 15.77 -6.76
N GLN A 27 -7.26 16.64 -7.78
CA GLN A 27 -8.12 17.80 -7.99
C GLN A 27 -9.46 17.41 -8.64
N ASN A 28 -9.46 16.50 -9.63
CA ASN A 28 -10.66 16.16 -10.40
C ASN A 28 -11.41 14.91 -9.91
N TYR A 29 -10.80 14.13 -9.00
CA TYR A 29 -11.40 12.93 -8.44
C TYR A 29 -12.64 13.28 -7.60
N PRO A 30 -13.80 12.64 -7.83
CA PRO A 30 -15.06 13.05 -7.21
C PRO A 30 -15.17 12.60 -5.76
N ASP A 31 -15.80 13.43 -4.91
CA ASP A 31 -16.11 13.07 -3.52
C ASP A 31 -17.44 12.31 -3.46
N PRO A 32 -17.49 11.07 -2.94
CA PRO A 32 -18.71 10.26 -2.96
C PRO A 32 -19.84 10.81 -2.08
N ARG A 33 -19.57 11.81 -1.23
CA ARG A 33 -20.55 12.43 -0.34
C ARG A 33 -21.29 13.59 -1.01
N THR A 34 -20.59 14.34 -1.87
CA THR A 34 -21.12 15.53 -2.54
C THR A 34 -21.36 15.33 -4.03
N GLU A 35 -20.65 14.38 -4.66
CA GLU A 35 -20.71 14.06 -6.09
C GLU A 35 -21.02 12.56 -6.34
N PRO A 36 -22.07 11.97 -5.74
CA PRO A 36 -22.32 10.53 -5.78
C PRO A 36 -22.46 9.98 -7.22
N LEU A 37 -23.12 10.72 -8.12
CA LEU A 37 -23.30 10.30 -9.51
C LEU A 37 -21.98 10.14 -10.27
N ARG A 38 -20.98 10.98 -9.98
CA ARG A 38 -19.64 10.87 -10.60
C ARG A 38 -18.85 9.68 -10.04
N CYS A 39 -19.20 9.23 -8.85
CA CYS A 39 -18.71 8.00 -8.22
C CYS A 39 -19.54 6.75 -8.60
N LYS A 40 -20.51 6.90 -9.53
CA LYS A 40 -21.49 5.86 -9.91
C LYS A 40 -22.26 5.32 -8.70
N LEU A 41 -22.70 6.23 -7.85
CA LEU A 41 -23.63 5.99 -6.76
C LEU A 41 -24.93 6.75 -7.01
N LEU A 42 -26.06 6.16 -6.61
CA LEU A 42 -27.37 6.83 -6.65
C LEU A 42 -27.53 7.85 -5.51
N LEU A 43 -26.87 7.62 -4.38
CA LEU A 43 -26.96 8.42 -3.17
C LEU A 43 -25.56 8.66 -2.60
N PRO A 44 -25.37 9.71 -1.77
CA PRO A 44 -24.12 9.92 -1.03
C PRO A 44 -23.65 8.66 -0.30
N GLY A 45 -22.35 8.39 -0.37
CA GLY A 45 -21.77 7.17 0.20
C GLY A 45 -20.31 7.28 0.59
N GLN A 46 -19.70 6.13 0.89
CA GLN A 46 -18.31 6.03 1.35
C GLN A 46 -17.35 5.49 0.27
N ILE A 47 -17.87 4.98 -0.84
CA ILE A 47 -17.08 4.35 -1.89
C ILE A 47 -17.21 5.17 -3.16
N CYS A 48 -16.10 5.68 -3.66
CA CYS A 48 -16.04 6.25 -4.98
C CYS A 48 -15.34 5.28 -5.93
N ASP A 49 -16.06 4.84 -6.97
CA ASP A 49 -15.51 3.99 -8.03
C ASP A 49 -16.04 4.44 -9.39
N PRO A 50 -15.50 5.55 -9.93
CA PRO A 50 -15.85 6.02 -11.27
C PRO A 50 -15.37 5.06 -12.38
N SER A 51 -14.42 4.18 -12.09
CA SER A 51 -13.78 3.27 -13.05
C SER A 51 -14.45 1.90 -13.18
N ASP A 52 -15.51 1.63 -12.39
CA ASP A 52 -16.15 0.30 -12.30
C ASP A 52 -15.15 -0.83 -12.08
N ILE A 53 -14.26 -0.63 -11.10
CA ILE A 53 -13.39 -1.71 -10.63
C ILE A 53 -14.22 -2.75 -9.87
N LEU A 54 -15.21 -2.30 -9.11
CA LEU A 54 -16.19 -3.11 -8.42
C LEU A 54 -17.50 -3.15 -9.19
N ASN A 55 -18.09 -4.34 -9.27
CA ASN A 55 -19.46 -4.47 -9.73
C ASN A 55 -20.45 -3.91 -8.67
N ASP A 56 -21.72 -3.75 -9.05
CA ASP A 56 -22.72 -3.15 -8.16
C ASP A 56 -22.94 -3.94 -6.86
N ALA A 57 -22.94 -5.27 -6.93
CA ALA A 57 -23.14 -6.12 -5.76
C ALA A 57 -21.95 -6.01 -4.78
N GLU A 58 -20.74 -6.01 -5.31
CA GLU A 58 -19.48 -5.79 -4.59
C GLU A 58 -19.45 -4.43 -3.88
N ARG A 59 -19.84 -3.38 -4.61
CA ARG A 59 -19.90 -2.01 -4.10
C ARG A 59 -20.94 -1.89 -2.98
N GLN A 60 -22.12 -2.47 -3.16
CA GLN A 60 -23.18 -2.49 -2.13
C GLN A 60 -22.73 -3.26 -0.89
N LYS A 61 -22.09 -4.43 -1.07
CA LYS A 61 -21.55 -5.23 0.04
C LYS A 61 -20.52 -4.45 0.86
N LEU A 62 -19.54 -3.83 0.18
CA LEU A 62 -18.51 -3.04 0.84
C LEU A 62 -19.11 -1.80 1.53
N ASN A 63 -20.10 -1.15 0.92
CA ASN A 63 -20.76 0.02 1.50
C ASN A 63 -21.55 -0.37 2.76
N ALA A 64 -22.30 -1.46 2.71
CA ALA A 64 -23.02 -2.01 3.86
C ALA A 64 -22.05 -2.38 4.99
N LYS A 65 -20.89 -2.95 4.66
CA LYS A 65 -19.85 -3.27 5.64
C LYS A 65 -19.28 -2.02 6.32
N ILE A 66 -18.98 -0.96 5.56
CA ILE A 66 -18.51 0.31 6.12
C ILE A 66 -19.58 0.93 7.03
N GLN A 67 -20.85 0.91 6.63
CA GLN A 67 -21.96 1.41 7.44
C GLN A 67 -22.14 0.60 8.73
N GLN A 68 -22.07 -0.73 8.64
CA GLN A 68 -22.11 -1.63 9.79
C GLN A 68 -20.99 -1.28 10.78
N LEU A 69 -19.75 -1.15 10.31
CA LEU A 69 -18.61 -0.83 11.15
C LEU A 69 -18.64 0.61 11.68
N GLY A 70 -19.26 1.54 10.95
CA GLY A 70 -19.53 2.89 11.43
C GLY A 70 -20.43 2.91 12.67
N SER A 71 -21.39 1.98 12.77
CA SER A 71 -22.23 1.86 13.98
C SER A 71 -21.44 1.37 15.20
N VAL A 72 -20.39 0.56 14.98
CA VAL A 72 -19.48 0.08 16.05
C VAL A 72 -18.65 1.24 16.59
N THR A 73 -18.11 2.08 15.71
CA THR A 73 -17.31 3.24 16.11
C THR A 73 -18.14 4.39 16.64
N ALA A 74 -19.46 4.41 16.39
CA ALA A 74 -20.36 5.46 16.84
C ALA A 74 -20.40 5.65 18.36
N GLN A 75 -20.15 4.58 19.11
CA GLN A 75 -20.17 4.56 20.58
C GLN A 75 -18.82 4.94 21.21
N ILE A 76 -17.79 5.15 20.38
CA ILE A 76 -16.41 5.32 20.85
C ILE A 76 -16.09 6.80 20.95
N ARG A 77 -15.94 7.30 22.17
CA ARG A 77 -15.58 8.72 22.36
C ARG A 77 -14.15 8.97 21.90
N ASN A 78 -13.98 9.79 20.86
CA ASN A 78 -12.67 10.23 20.41
C ASN A 78 -12.00 11.11 21.49
N THR A 79 -10.78 10.74 21.89
CA THR A 79 -10.03 11.43 22.95
C THR A 79 -9.07 12.49 22.40
N SER A 80 -9.16 12.84 21.12
CA SER A 80 -8.39 13.95 20.55
C SER A 80 -8.94 15.30 21.05
N PRO A 81 -8.09 16.26 21.45
CA PRO A 81 -8.52 17.59 21.87
C PRO A 81 -9.41 18.30 20.85
N GLN A 82 -9.15 18.11 19.54
CA GLN A 82 -9.91 18.76 18.47
C GLN A 82 -11.32 18.17 18.29
N CYS A 83 -11.57 16.97 18.83
CA CYS A 83 -12.85 16.27 18.72
C CYS A 83 -13.77 16.47 19.93
N VAL A 84 -13.32 17.17 20.97
CA VAL A 84 -14.12 17.40 22.19
C VAL A 84 -15.43 18.14 21.89
N GLY A 85 -15.41 19.09 20.95
CA GLY A 85 -16.59 19.83 20.49
C GLY A 85 -17.51 19.05 19.55
N SER A 86 -17.08 17.88 19.09
CA SER A 86 -17.79 17.06 18.10
C SER A 86 -17.93 15.61 18.57
N PRO A 87 -18.65 15.34 19.68
CA PRO A 87 -18.73 14.00 20.27
C PRO A 87 -19.35 12.94 19.34
N ASN A 88 -20.07 13.38 18.30
CA ASN A 88 -20.69 12.49 17.31
C ASN A 88 -19.79 12.21 16.10
N GLN A 89 -18.62 12.86 16.01
CA GLN A 89 -17.66 12.62 14.94
C GLN A 89 -16.72 11.48 15.32
N ASN A 90 -17.00 10.35 14.70
CA ASN A 90 -16.23 9.13 14.88
C ASN A 90 -15.40 8.84 13.64
N LEU A 91 -14.75 7.67 13.62
CA LEU A 91 -13.96 7.21 12.49
C LEU A 91 -14.79 7.22 11.20
N GLN A 92 -14.37 8.03 10.23
CA GLN A 92 -14.98 8.05 8.90
C GLN A 92 -14.04 7.36 7.92
N ILE A 93 -14.51 6.34 7.22
CA ILE A 93 -13.71 5.64 6.21
C ILE A 93 -14.28 5.95 4.82
N ILE A 94 -13.42 6.39 3.91
CA ILE A 94 -13.74 6.59 2.49
C ILE A 94 -12.79 5.73 1.66
N VAL A 95 -13.35 5.08 0.64
CA VAL A 95 -12.61 4.27 -0.33
C VAL A 95 -12.66 4.95 -1.69
N ALA A 96 -11.50 5.16 -2.30
CA ALA A 96 -11.35 5.70 -3.63
C ALA A 96 -10.69 4.67 -4.55
N LEU A 97 -11.42 4.24 -5.58
CA LEU A 97 -11.01 3.27 -6.57
C LEU A 97 -10.80 3.97 -7.91
N LEU A 98 -9.67 3.69 -8.56
CA LEU A 98 -9.39 4.25 -9.87
C LEU A 98 -8.50 3.34 -10.69
N GLU A 99 -8.63 3.46 -12.01
CA GLU A 99 -7.87 2.65 -12.94
C GLU A 99 -6.37 3.01 -12.92
N LYS A 100 -6.05 4.31 -12.97
CA LYS A 100 -4.68 4.82 -12.97
C LYS A 100 -4.65 6.25 -12.41
N ILE A 101 -3.60 6.58 -11.67
CA ILE A 101 -3.34 7.95 -11.19
C ILE A 101 -2.63 8.77 -12.28
N GLY A 102 -3.07 10.01 -12.45
CA GLY A 102 -2.45 10.97 -13.36
C GLY A 102 -3.03 10.95 -14.76
N VAL A 103 -2.61 11.95 -15.54
CA VAL A 103 -3.08 12.18 -16.93
C VAL A 103 -2.13 11.54 -17.93
N ASN A 104 -0.83 11.57 -17.66
CA ASN A 104 0.15 10.97 -18.54
C ASN A 104 0.43 9.52 -18.13
N PRO A 105 0.26 8.52 -19.02
CA PRO A 105 0.56 7.13 -18.71
C PRO A 105 2.04 6.87 -18.37
N LEU A 106 2.95 7.74 -18.82
CA LEU A 106 4.40 7.58 -18.67
C LEU A 106 4.96 8.24 -17.39
N ASP A 107 4.18 9.09 -16.72
CA ASP A 107 4.66 9.80 -15.55
C ASP A 107 4.74 8.84 -14.33
N PRO A 108 5.78 8.98 -13.49
CA PRO A 108 5.86 8.21 -12.26
C PRO A 108 4.69 8.57 -11.35
N VAL A 109 4.01 7.55 -10.85
CA VAL A 109 2.87 7.70 -9.95
C VAL A 109 3.34 7.82 -8.51
N ASP A 110 2.96 8.92 -7.86
CA ASP A 110 3.15 9.18 -6.44
C ASP A 110 1.79 9.06 -5.74
N ILE A 111 1.40 7.82 -5.41
CA ILE A 111 0.11 7.53 -4.76
C ILE A 111 -0.02 8.18 -3.38
N GLU A 112 1.09 8.34 -2.66
CA GLU A 112 1.10 9.01 -1.36
C GLU A 112 0.71 10.48 -1.50
N ARG A 113 1.34 11.20 -2.45
CA ARG A 113 0.98 12.60 -2.73
C ARG A 113 -0.46 12.73 -3.23
N PHE A 114 -0.90 11.84 -4.13
CA PHE A 114 -2.27 11.82 -4.62
C PHE A 114 -3.26 11.67 -3.45
N THR A 115 -3.05 10.67 -2.59
CA THR A 115 -3.93 10.32 -1.49
C THR A 115 -3.98 11.43 -0.43
N ASN A 116 -2.83 12.00 -0.06
CA ASN A 116 -2.78 13.12 0.88
C ASN A 116 -3.49 14.36 0.32
N SER A 117 -3.26 14.70 -0.95
CA SER A 117 -3.92 15.84 -1.60
C SER A 117 -5.44 15.63 -1.68
N LEU A 118 -5.88 14.41 -1.98
CA LEU A 118 -7.29 14.06 -2.06
C LEU A 118 -7.97 14.13 -0.68
N ARG A 119 -7.29 13.64 0.37
CA ARG A 119 -7.78 13.80 1.76
C ARG A 119 -7.95 15.27 2.12
N LEU A 120 -6.98 16.13 1.83
CA LEU A 120 -7.09 17.57 2.11
C LEU A 120 -8.28 18.19 1.38
N LYS A 121 -8.50 17.83 0.11
CA LYS A 121 -9.69 18.25 -0.65
C LYS A 121 -10.99 17.81 0.05
N TYR A 122 -11.08 16.56 0.49
CA TYR A 122 -12.27 16.03 1.18
C TYR A 122 -12.51 16.66 2.55
N LEU A 123 -11.44 17.04 3.27
CA LEU A 123 -11.54 17.75 4.54
C LEU A 123 -12.06 19.17 4.34
N ASN A 124 -11.64 19.89 3.29
CA ASN A 124 -12.13 21.25 3.05
C ASN A 124 -13.65 21.34 2.84
N PHE A 125 -14.32 20.24 2.48
CA PHE A 125 -15.79 20.18 2.39
C PHE A 125 -16.49 19.95 3.74
N GLN A 126 -15.75 19.53 4.76
CA GLN A 126 -16.26 19.35 6.13
C GLN A 126 -15.66 20.47 6.97
N GLU A 127 -16.44 21.47 7.35
CA GLU A 127 -16.03 22.57 8.25
C GLU A 127 -15.75 22.07 9.69
N VAL A 128 -14.80 21.16 9.82
CA VAL A 128 -14.64 20.30 10.97
C VAL A 128 -13.19 20.33 11.41
N ASN A 129 -12.98 20.75 12.65
CA ASN A 129 -11.64 20.77 13.27
C ASN A 129 -11.14 19.37 13.67
N CYS A 130 -12.04 18.39 13.76
CA CYS A 130 -11.80 16.98 14.12
C CYS A 130 -11.64 16.09 12.88
N ASP A 131 -10.40 15.78 12.53
CA ASP A 131 -10.03 15.00 11.36
C ASP A 131 -9.86 13.52 11.69
N THR A 132 -10.98 12.80 11.64
CA THR A 132 -11.08 11.35 11.88
C THR A 132 -11.18 10.54 10.58
N LEU A 133 -10.91 11.18 9.43
CA LEU A 133 -11.03 10.56 8.11
C LEU A 133 -9.88 9.59 7.84
N VAL A 134 -10.22 8.35 7.50
CA VAL A 134 -9.32 7.39 6.87
C VAL A 134 -9.69 7.28 5.40
N LEU A 135 -8.74 7.59 4.52
CA LEU A 135 -8.90 7.48 3.07
C LEU A 135 -8.03 6.34 2.56
N ILE A 136 -8.67 5.35 1.96
CA ILE A 136 -8.03 4.22 1.27
C ILE A 136 -8.11 4.48 -0.23
N VAL A 137 -6.98 4.57 -0.91
CA VAL A 137 -6.89 4.73 -2.37
C VAL A 137 -6.33 3.44 -2.96
N ASN A 138 -7.03 2.88 -3.94
CA ASN A 138 -6.56 1.75 -4.74
C ASN A 138 -6.50 2.15 -6.21
N SER A 139 -5.28 2.15 -6.77
CA SER A 139 -5.04 2.32 -8.21
C SER A 139 -4.75 0.97 -8.85
N ARG A 140 -5.67 0.49 -9.69
CA ARG A 140 -5.64 -0.87 -10.24
C ARG A 140 -4.45 -1.11 -11.17
N ARG A 141 -4.25 -0.25 -12.18
CA ARG A 141 -3.14 -0.38 -13.15
C ARG A 141 -1.79 -0.03 -12.55
N ASP A 142 -1.78 0.87 -11.57
CA ASP A 142 -0.56 1.15 -10.82
C ASP A 142 -0.32 0.10 -9.73
N ARG A 143 -1.17 -0.93 -9.58
CA ARG A 143 -1.17 -1.97 -8.53
C ARG A 143 -0.70 -1.47 -7.16
N GLN A 144 -1.18 -0.30 -6.79
CA GLN A 144 -0.79 0.39 -5.57
C GLN A 144 -2.04 0.65 -4.72
N VAL A 145 -1.91 0.35 -3.43
CA VAL A 145 -2.90 0.71 -2.42
C VAL A 145 -2.19 1.57 -1.38
N PHE A 146 -2.77 2.72 -1.06
CA PHE A 146 -2.25 3.60 -0.04
C PHE A 146 -3.38 4.02 0.90
N THR A 147 -3.07 4.10 2.19
CA THR A 147 -4.03 4.54 3.20
C THR A 147 -3.44 5.68 3.99
N VAL A 148 -4.22 6.74 4.15
CA VAL A 148 -3.89 7.86 5.04
C VAL A 148 -4.98 7.97 6.11
N ALA A 149 -4.57 8.21 7.35
CA ALA A 149 -5.48 8.53 8.44
C ALA A 149 -5.34 10.00 8.83
N GLY A 150 -6.46 10.57 9.26
CA GLY A 150 -6.53 11.86 9.90
C GLY A 150 -5.80 11.87 11.24
N ARG A 151 -5.36 13.06 11.65
CA ARG A 151 -4.57 13.23 12.88
C ARG A 151 -5.37 12.81 14.11
N ASP A 152 -6.68 13.07 14.10
CA ASP A 152 -7.56 12.82 15.23
C ASP A 152 -8.10 11.39 15.25
N ALA A 153 -7.87 10.59 14.20
CA ALA A 153 -8.18 9.16 14.21
C ALA A 153 -7.28 8.36 15.17
N LYS A 154 -6.12 8.91 15.59
CA LYS A 154 -5.13 8.26 16.47
C LYS A 154 -4.67 6.87 15.99
N LEU A 155 -4.68 6.64 14.68
CA LEU A 155 -4.15 5.43 14.05
C LEU A 155 -2.70 5.64 13.64
N SER A 156 -1.81 4.74 14.05
CA SER A 156 -0.40 4.82 13.66
C SER A 156 -0.18 4.36 12.22
N ARG A 157 0.94 4.79 11.62
CA ARG A 157 1.37 4.31 10.29
C ARG A 157 1.50 2.79 10.26
N ASP A 158 2.02 2.19 11.32
CA ASP A 158 2.24 0.74 11.42
C ASP A 158 0.92 -0.04 11.42
N VAL A 159 -0.13 0.51 12.04
CA VAL A 159 -1.49 -0.06 11.98
C VAL A 159 -2.00 -0.08 10.54
N LEU A 160 -1.87 1.03 9.81
CA LEU A 160 -2.30 1.11 8.40
C LEU A 160 -1.49 0.18 7.49
N GLN A 161 -0.17 0.11 7.71
CA GLN A 161 0.70 -0.81 6.99
C GLN A 161 0.34 -2.27 7.29
N THR A 162 0.08 -2.61 8.55
CA THR A 162 -0.31 -3.97 8.93
C THR A 162 -1.65 -4.35 8.31
N ALA A 163 -2.60 -3.41 8.26
CA ALA A 163 -3.89 -3.60 7.58
C ALA A 163 -3.68 -4.01 6.12
N PHE A 164 -2.80 -3.31 5.40
CA PHE A 164 -2.49 -3.63 4.00
C PHE A 164 -1.77 -4.98 3.85
N HIS A 165 -0.70 -5.22 4.62
CA HIS A 165 0.10 -6.45 4.49
C HIS A 165 -0.72 -7.72 4.74
N ARG A 166 -1.63 -7.70 5.72
CA ARG A 166 -2.54 -8.83 5.99
C ARG A 166 -3.47 -9.17 4.83
N ASN A 167 -3.74 -8.20 3.96
CA ASN A 167 -4.71 -8.30 2.89
C ASN A 167 -4.10 -8.29 1.48
N ILE A 168 -2.76 -8.22 1.37
CA ILE A 168 -2.06 -8.12 0.08
C ILE A 168 -2.35 -9.30 -0.85
N GLY A 169 -2.57 -10.50 -0.29
CA GLY A 169 -2.92 -11.70 -1.04
C GLY A 169 -4.21 -11.52 -1.86
N HIS A 170 -5.22 -10.86 -1.31
CA HIS A 170 -6.48 -10.58 -2.01
C HIS A 170 -6.27 -9.61 -3.18
N PHE A 171 -5.48 -8.56 -3.00
CA PHE A 171 -5.17 -7.60 -4.07
C PHE A 171 -4.37 -8.25 -5.21
N ARG A 172 -3.43 -9.15 -4.89
CA ARG A 172 -2.65 -9.90 -5.89
C ARG A 172 -3.53 -10.83 -6.73
N GLN A 173 -4.60 -11.38 -6.15
CA GLN A 173 -5.57 -12.25 -6.82
C GLN A 173 -6.67 -11.48 -7.57
N GLY A 174 -6.69 -10.14 -7.51
CA GLY A 174 -7.77 -9.33 -8.06
C GLY A 174 -9.05 -9.33 -7.22
N HIS A 175 -9.03 -9.92 -6.02
CA HIS A 175 -10.15 -9.93 -5.07
C HIS A 175 -10.20 -8.61 -4.28
N TYR A 176 -10.43 -7.49 -4.97
CA TYR A 176 -10.36 -6.14 -4.40
C TYR A 176 -11.30 -5.93 -3.21
N VAL A 177 -12.55 -6.42 -3.30
CA VAL A 177 -13.52 -6.28 -2.20
C VAL A 177 -13.03 -6.95 -0.93
N LEU A 178 -12.56 -8.20 -1.00
CA LEU A 178 -12.07 -8.92 0.17
C LEU A 178 -10.86 -8.21 0.79
N GLY A 179 -9.94 -7.72 -0.05
CA GLY A 179 -8.79 -6.96 0.42
C GLY A 179 -9.18 -5.66 1.14
N LEU A 180 -10.15 -4.92 0.59
CA LEU A 180 -10.67 -3.69 1.19
C LEU A 180 -11.46 -3.97 2.47
N GLU A 181 -12.33 -4.98 2.47
CA GLU A 181 -13.08 -5.41 3.66
C GLU A 181 -12.14 -5.73 4.81
N GLY A 182 -11.14 -6.57 4.59
CA GLY A 182 -10.18 -6.95 5.64
C GLY A 182 -9.31 -5.79 6.12
N MET A 183 -8.95 -4.83 5.24
CA MET A 183 -8.28 -3.61 5.66
C MET A 183 -9.16 -2.76 6.58
N ILE A 184 -10.42 -2.55 6.18
CA ILE A 184 -11.40 -1.75 6.93
C ILE A 184 -11.69 -2.38 8.29
N GLU A 185 -11.90 -3.69 8.34
CA GLU A 185 -12.12 -4.43 9.60
C GLU A 185 -10.94 -4.27 10.56
N TYR A 186 -9.71 -4.43 10.06
CA TYR A 186 -8.51 -4.27 10.90
C TYR A 186 -8.38 -2.85 11.43
N ILE A 187 -8.58 -1.83 10.57
CA ILE A 187 -8.52 -0.41 10.94
C ILE A 187 -9.56 -0.09 12.02
N VAL A 188 -10.80 -0.54 11.86
CA VAL A 188 -11.87 -0.32 12.85
C VAL A 188 -11.57 -1.02 14.16
N SER A 189 -11.05 -2.25 14.12
CA SER A 189 -10.61 -2.97 15.32
C SER A 189 -9.51 -2.20 16.06
N SER A 190 -8.49 -1.70 15.34
CA SER A 190 -7.40 -0.93 15.94
C SER A 190 -7.87 0.43 16.49
N TYR A 191 -8.78 1.11 15.80
CA TYR A 191 -9.40 2.34 16.31
C TYR A 191 -10.15 2.07 17.61
N THR A 192 -10.86 0.94 17.69
CA THR A 192 -11.60 0.54 18.87
C THR A 192 -10.67 0.26 20.05
N SER A 193 -9.61 -0.53 19.85
CA SER A 193 -8.64 -0.84 20.90
C SER A 193 -7.86 0.40 21.40
N THR A 194 -7.58 1.38 20.54
CA THR A 194 -6.85 2.60 20.93
C THR A 194 -7.66 3.55 21.80
N HIS A 195 -8.99 3.49 21.72
CA HIS A 195 -9.88 4.41 22.46
C HIS A 195 -10.54 3.78 23.69
N ILE A 196 -10.65 2.45 23.78
CA ILE A 196 -11.25 1.75 24.93
C ILE A 196 -10.34 1.75 26.18
N VAL A 197 -9.02 1.87 26.02
CA VAL A 197 -8.04 1.68 27.13
C VAL A 197 -8.02 2.83 28.16
N GLN A 198 -8.91 3.84 28.05
CA GLN A 198 -8.96 4.98 28.98
C GLN A 198 -10.26 5.10 29.77
N VAL A 199 -10.74 4.00 30.39
CA VAL A 199 -11.68 4.13 31.51
C VAL A 199 -10.85 4.15 32.80
N PRO A 200 -10.71 5.29 33.49
CA PRO A 200 -10.18 5.29 34.85
C PRO A 200 -11.09 4.39 35.69
N SER A 201 -10.52 3.34 36.28
CA SER A 201 -11.23 2.51 37.25
C SER A 201 -11.77 3.42 38.36
N PRO A 202 -13.09 3.43 38.64
CA PRO A 202 -13.67 4.30 39.65
C PRO A 202 -13.45 3.71 41.04
N GLU A 203 -12.20 3.61 41.50
CA GLU A 203 -11.87 3.17 42.86
C GLU A 203 -10.42 3.54 43.21
N ALA A 204 -10.18 4.81 43.58
CA ALA A 204 -9.10 5.23 44.48
C ALA A 204 -9.19 6.75 44.72
N SER A 205 -10.20 7.17 45.49
CA SER A 205 -10.14 8.45 46.20
C SER A 205 -9.09 8.35 47.31
N GLY A 206 -7.86 8.74 47.00
CA GLY A 206 -6.79 9.04 47.96
C GLY A 206 -6.40 10.52 47.85
N PRO A 207 -6.14 11.22 48.97
CA PRO A 207 -5.91 12.66 48.94
C PRO A 207 -4.46 12.99 48.53
N THR A 208 -4.37 13.86 47.52
CA THR A 208 -3.47 15.01 47.43
C THR A 208 -1.98 14.78 47.75
N SER A 209 -1.17 14.70 46.69
CA SER A 209 0.17 15.28 46.71
C SER A 209 0.38 16.15 45.47
N ASN A 210 0.79 17.38 45.74
CA ASN A 210 1.08 18.43 44.76
C ASN A 210 2.42 18.16 44.06
N GLY A 211 2.51 18.52 42.78
CA GLY A 211 3.77 18.94 42.15
C GLY A 211 4.11 18.27 40.82
N LEU A 212 4.04 19.08 39.74
CA LEU A 212 5.03 19.23 38.65
C LEU A 212 5.80 17.96 38.21
N GLU A 213 5.84 17.51 36.96
CA GLU A 213 5.90 18.18 35.67
C GLU A 213 5.36 17.21 34.60
N SER A 214 4.46 17.69 33.75
CA SER A 214 4.07 16.98 32.53
C SER A 214 5.22 17.09 31.53
N THR A 215 6.09 16.09 31.50
CA THR A 215 7.01 15.91 30.38
C THR A 215 6.19 15.42 29.19
N SER A 216 6.04 16.29 28.19
CA SER A 216 5.44 15.91 26.92
C SER A 216 6.21 14.73 26.34
N PHE A 217 5.52 13.62 26.10
CA PHE A 217 6.11 12.49 25.40
C PHE A 217 6.20 12.86 23.91
N VAL A 218 7.31 13.49 23.52
CA VAL A 218 7.73 13.60 22.12
C VAL A 218 8.37 12.27 21.77
N ALA A 219 7.60 11.38 21.17
CA ALA A 219 8.15 10.22 20.49
C ALA A 219 9.13 10.76 19.43
N HIS A 220 10.42 10.66 19.72
CA HIS A 220 11.48 10.95 18.77
C HIS A 220 11.31 9.94 17.64
N GLY A 221 10.73 10.40 16.53
CA GLY A 221 10.72 9.64 15.30
C GLY A 221 12.14 9.18 15.02
N VAL A 222 12.30 7.88 14.73
CA VAL A 222 13.53 7.36 14.16
C VAL A 222 13.88 8.27 13.01
N ARG A 223 14.93 9.08 13.20
CA ARG A 223 15.42 10.03 12.23
C ARG A 223 15.94 9.16 11.08
N GLN A 224 15.09 8.90 10.08
CA GLN A 224 15.57 8.32 8.84
C GLN A 224 16.65 9.27 8.36
N LYS A 225 17.90 8.78 8.34
CA LYS A 225 19.02 9.49 7.74
C LYS A 225 18.50 9.98 6.39
N PRO A 226 18.55 11.29 6.09
CA PRO A 226 18.05 11.80 4.83
C PRO A 226 18.68 10.96 3.73
N GLU A 227 17.84 10.20 3.03
CA GLU A 227 18.26 9.30 1.97
C GLU A 227 19.04 10.16 1.01
N GLN A 228 20.36 9.96 0.95
CA GLN A 228 21.19 10.72 0.06
C GLN A 228 20.68 10.34 -1.32
N LYS A 229 19.99 11.29 -1.96
CA LYS A 229 19.39 11.10 -3.28
C LYS A 229 20.55 11.01 -4.26
N ILE A 230 21.16 9.83 -4.34
CA ILE A 230 22.13 9.49 -5.35
C ILE A 230 21.33 9.57 -6.64
N SER A 231 21.44 10.69 -7.35
CA SER A 231 20.98 10.75 -8.72
C SER A 231 21.84 9.75 -9.46
N PRO A 232 21.32 8.58 -9.89
CA PRO A 232 22.12 7.66 -10.67
C PRO A 232 22.62 8.46 -11.88
N GLU A 233 23.94 8.48 -12.04
CA GLU A 233 24.58 8.96 -13.26
C GLU A 233 23.87 8.25 -14.42
N LYS A 234 23.39 8.99 -15.43
CA LYS A 234 22.49 8.45 -16.47
C LYS A 234 23.17 7.25 -17.15
N PHE A 235 22.76 6.04 -16.75
CA PHE A 235 23.27 4.82 -17.32
C PHE A 235 22.59 4.59 -18.67
N ASP A 236 23.40 4.28 -19.69
CA ASP A 236 22.88 3.98 -21.01
C ASP A 236 22.42 2.53 -21.09
N PHE A 237 21.10 2.33 -21.19
CA PHE A 237 20.49 1.01 -21.34
C PHE A 237 20.45 0.52 -22.80
N THR A 238 21.08 1.23 -23.75
CA THR A 238 21.14 0.77 -25.13
C THR A 238 21.89 -0.57 -25.24
N GLY A 239 21.28 -1.51 -25.97
CA GLY A 239 21.81 -2.86 -26.15
C GLY A 239 21.64 -3.81 -24.95
N ILE A 240 20.88 -3.42 -23.92
CA ILE A 240 20.42 -4.34 -22.87
C ILE A 240 19.05 -4.86 -23.25
N SER A 241 18.86 -6.19 -23.15
CA SER A 241 17.56 -6.82 -23.43
C SER A 241 16.47 -6.23 -22.53
N GLU A 242 15.23 -6.12 -23.01
CA GLU A 242 14.14 -5.53 -22.20
C GLU A 242 13.94 -6.28 -20.87
N ASP A 243 14.07 -7.60 -20.89
CA ASP A 243 13.94 -8.44 -19.70
C ASP A 243 15.04 -8.10 -18.68
N ASP A 244 16.27 -7.82 -19.10
CA ASP A 244 17.38 -7.60 -18.17
C ASP A 244 17.43 -6.20 -17.57
N LYS A 245 16.76 -5.21 -18.17
CA LYS A 245 16.86 -3.80 -17.75
C LYS A 245 16.50 -3.60 -16.28
N VAL A 246 15.51 -4.30 -15.76
CA VAL A 246 15.10 -4.18 -14.36
C VAL A 246 16.20 -4.66 -13.42
N TRP A 247 16.83 -5.80 -13.73
CA TRP A 247 17.90 -6.36 -12.89
C TRP A 247 19.21 -5.59 -13.03
N VAL A 248 19.51 -5.06 -14.21
CA VAL A 248 20.66 -4.17 -14.40
C VAL A 248 20.46 -2.86 -13.64
N ASP A 249 19.26 -2.27 -13.64
CA ASP A 249 18.95 -1.09 -12.82
C ASP A 249 19.12 -1.39 -11.31
N LEU A 250 18.64 -2.55 -10.86
CA LEU A 250 18.85 -3.01 -9.48
C LEU A 250 20.33 -3.20 -9.15
N MET A 251 21.13 -3.79 -10.03
CA MET A 251 22.59 -3.96 -9.87
C MET A 251 23.32 -2.61 -9.78
N ILE A 252 22.93 -1.63 -10.60
CA ILE A 252 23.51 -0.28 -10.56
C ILE A 252 23.19 0.39 -9.22
N ARG A 253 21.95 0.28 -8.74
CA ARG A 253 21.55 0.83 -7.43
C ARG A 253 22.26 0.10 -6.29
N ALA A 254 22.35 -1.23 -6.37
CA ALA A 254 23.04 -2.09 -5.40
C ALA A 254 24.50 -1.74 -5.34
N GLY A 255 25.20 -1.69 -6.47
CA GLY A 255 26.61 -1.34 -6.50
C GLY A 255 26.88 0.13 -6.15
N GLY A 256 25.99 1.05 -6.52
CA GLY A 256 26.09 2.47 -6.13
C GLY A 256 25.98 2.66 -4.61
N ARG A 257 25.10 1.91 -3.94
CA ARG A 257 24.98 1.93 -2.48
C ARG A 257 26.09 1.12 -1.81
N CYS A 258 26.24 -0.13 -2.22
CA CYS A 258 26.95 -1.17 -1.47
C CYS A 258 28.32 -1.59 -2.03
N GLY A 259 28.66 -1.15 -3.23
CA GLY A 259 29.85 -1.59 -3.94
C GLY A 259 29.61 -2.77 -4.87
N TYR A 260 30.51 -2.94 -5.83
CA TYR A 260 30.42 -3.95 -6.91
C TYR A 260 31.20 -5.22 -6.57
N ASP A 261 31.15 -5.66 -5.31
CA ASP A 261 31.73 -6.94 -4.94
C ASP A 261 30.86 -8.07 -5.51
N PRO A 262 31.37 -8.88 -6.45
CA PRO A 262 30.60 -9.97 -7.07
C PRO A 262 30.11 -11.00 -6.04
N THR A 263 30.84 -11.19 -4.94
CA THR A 263 30.47 -12.17 -3.93
C THR A 263 29.22 -11.76 -3.15
N LYS A 264 29.02 -10.44 -2.98
CA LYS A 264 27.94 -9.82 -2.20
C LYS A 264 26.84 -9.17 -3.04
N MET A 265 26.97 -9.14 -4.36
CA MET A 265 26.01 -8.45 -5.23
C MET A 265 24.58 -8.97 -5.05
N ALA A 266 24.39 -10.28 -4.93
CA ALA A 266 23.07 -10.87 -4.69
C ALA A 266 22.46 -10.42 -3.35
N GLU A 267 23.25 -10.37 -2.27
CA GLU A 267 22.82 -9.87 -0.97
C GLU A 267 22.44 -8.38 -1.04
N ASN A 268 23.25 -7.58 -1.73
CA ASN A 268 23.00 -6.15 -1.90
C ASN A 268 21.74 -5.87 -2.72
N ILE A 269 21.51 -6.63 -3.80
CA ILE A 269 20.27 -6.56 -4.60
C ILE A 269 19.08 -6.96 -3.74
N ARG A 270 19.18 -8.06 -2.97
CA ARG A 270 18.13 -8.48 -2.04
C ARG A 270 17.77 -7.36 -1.06
N ALA A 271 18.77 -6.75 -0.42
CA ALA A 271 18.55 -5.66 0.51
C ALA A 271 17.79 -4.49 -0.14
N ILE A 272 18.13 -4.12 -1.38
CA ILE A 272 17.44 -3.06 -2.12
C ILE A 272 16.03 -3.46 -2.53
N VAL A 273 15.81 -4.71 -2.97
CA VAL A 273 14.48 -5.21 -3.34
C VAL A 273 13.57 -5.25 -2.13
N GLU A 274 14.08 -5.68 -0.97
CA GLU A 274 13.34 -5.72 0.30
C GLU A 274 13.07 -4.32 0.87
N GLU A 275 13.99 -3.36 0.70
CA GLU A 275 13.83 -1.96 1.13
C GLU A 275 12.86 -1.18 0.22
N ALA A 276 12.88 -1.44 -1.10
CA ALA A 276 12.16 -0.64 -2.08
C ALA A 276 10.73 -1.13 -2.34
N MET A 277 9.80 -0.75 -1.46
CA MET A 277 8.34 -0.91 -1.67
C MET A 277 7.84 -0.27 -2.99
N THR A 278 8.57 0.71 -3.54
CA THR A 278 8.28 1.44 -4.79
C THR A 278 8.73 0.73 -6.08
N LEU A 279 9.55 -0.30 -6.00
CA LEU A 279 10.05 -1.09 -7.14
C LEU A 279 9.08 -2.24 -7.53
N SER A 280 8.02 -2.41 -6.74
CA SER A 280 7.10 -3.54 -6.73
C SER A 280 6.42 -3.87 -8.06
N LEU A 281 6.05 -2.89 -8.89
CA LEU A 281 5.24 -3.20 -10.09
C LEU A 281 5.98 -3.95 -11.18
N LYS A 282 7.24 -3.56 -11.44
CA LYS A 282 8.07 -4.19 -12.48
C LYS A 282 8.64 -5.52 -12.01
N LEU A 283 9.03 -5.60 -10.74
CA LEU A 283 9.49 -6.85 -10.12
C LEU A 283 8.37 -7.89 -10.06
N ILE A 284 7.16 -7.53 -9.63
CA ILE A 284 6.02 -8.48 -9.57
C ILE A 284 5.60 -8.98 -10.97
N SER A 285 5.87 -8.22 -12.04
CA SER A 285 5.65 -8.71 -13.42
C SER A 285 6.80 -9.55 -13.99
N ASP A 286 7.98 -9.56 -13.35
CA ASP A 286 9.14 -10.30 -13.82
C ASP A 286 9.02 -11.78 -13.39
N THR A 287 9.14 -12.69 -14.36
CA THR A 287 8.99 -14.13 -14.13
C THR A 287 10.08 -14.71 -13.23
N ARG A 288 11.30 -14.16 -13.24
CA ARG A 288 12.40 -14.59 -12.38
C ARG A 288 12.14 -14.19 -10.93
N TYR A 289 11.59 -13.00 -10.69
CA TYR A 289 11.20 -12.59 -9.34
C TYR A 289 10.05 -13.43 -8.79
N ASN A 290 9.05 -13.74 -9.63
CA ASN A 290 7.95 -14.64 -9.22
C ASN A 290 8.46 -16.02 -8.81
N LYS A 291 9.48 -16.55 -9.50
CA LYS A 291 10.15 -17.81 -9.12
C LYS A 291 10.86 -17.72 -7.76
N ILE A 292 11.51 -16.59 -7.47
CA ILE A 292 12.12 -16.34 -6.15
C ILE A 292 11.05 -16.36 -5.06
N GLU A 293 9.94 -15.65 -5.28
CA GLU A 293 8.85 -15.61 -4.30
C GLU A 293 8.21 -16.99 -4.09
N GLU A 294 7.98 -17.75 -5.18
CA GLU A 294 7.45 -19.12 -5.12
C GLU A 294 8.33 -20.04 -4.27
N ILE A 295 9.65 -20.07 -4.52
CA ILE A 295 10.59 -20.87 -3.73
C ILE A 295 10.66 -20.35 -2.28
N SER A 296 10.56 -19.04 -2.07
CA SER A 296 10.64 -18.46 -0.73
C SER A 296 9.41 -18.79 0.15
N GLN A 297 8.28 -19.09 -0.47
CA GLN A 297 7.02 -19.44 0.18
C GLN A 297 6.81 -20.96 0.30
N ASP A 298 7.72 -21.77 -0.24
CA ASP A 298 7.66 -23.22 -0.15
C ASP A 298 7.87 -23.69 1.29
N VAL A 299 6.77 -24.03 1.95
CA VAL A 299 6.72 -24.50 3.35
C VAL A 299 7.51 -25.80 3.54
N SER A 300 7.71 -26.60 2.47
CA SER A 300 8.49 -27.84 2.55
C SER A 300 9.99 -27.59 2.71
N SER A 301 10.46 -26.37 2.39
CA SER A 301 11.87 -25.97 2.50
C SER A 301 12.26 -25.41 3.89
N GLY A 302 11.33 -25.35 4.86
CA GLY A 302 11.59 -24.91 6.24
C GLY A 302 11.96 -23.42 6.38
N SER A 303 12.53 -23.01 7.54
CA SER A 303 12.91 -21.60 7.79
C SER A 303 14.02 -21.06 6.86
N GLY A 304 14.62 -21.92 6.04
CA GLY A 304 15.63 -21.55 5.03
C GLY A 304 15.10 -21.34 3.60
N ALA A 305 13.78 -21.46 3.36
CA ALA A 305 13.19 -21.37 2.02
C ALA A 305 13.57 -20.07 1.28
N ARG A 306 13.54 -18.94 1.99
CA ARG A 306 13.91 -17.62 1.44
C ARG A 306 15.38 -17.54 1.06
N GLU A 307 16.27 -18.06 1.90
CA GLU A 307 17.71 -18.08 1.62
C GLU A 307 18.03 -18.95 0.41
N LYS A 308 17.43 -20.14 0.36
CA LYS A 308 17.52 -21.07 -0.76
C LYS A 308 17.05 -20.44 -2.08
N ALA A 309 15.95 -19.68 -2.06
CA ALA A 309 15.44 -18.97 -3.23
C ALA A 309 16.46 -17.99 -3.82
N TRP A 310 17.17 -17.25 -2.96
CA TRP A 310 18.19 -16.30 -3.39
C TRP A 310 19.49 -16.98 -3.83
N ILE A 311 19.88 -18.10 -3.22
CA ILE A 311 20.98 -18.94 -3.70
C ILE A 311 20.68 -19.47 -5.11
N ASP A 312 19.46 -19.97 -5.35
CA ASP A 312 19.02 -20.42 -6.68
C ASP A 312 19.03 -19.27 -7.69
N ALA A 313 18.49 -18.09 -7.33
CA ALA A 313 18.52 -16.90 -8.17
C ALA A 313 19.95 -16.48 -8.55
N LYS A 314 20.86 -16.53 -7.58
CA LYS A 314 22.28 -16.21 -7.77
C LYS A 314 22.89 -17.08 -8.87
N GLN A 315 22.74 -18.40 -8.72
CA GLN A 315 23.30 -19.40 -9.63
C GLN A 315 22.60 -19.41 -10.99
N SER A 316 21.28 -19.22 -11.01
CA SER A 316 20.49 -19.37 -12.23
C SER A 316 20.58 -18.17 -13.18
N PHE A 317 20.64 -16.93 -12.67
CA PHE A 317 20.67 -15.77 -13.56
C PHE A 317 21.49 -14.57 -13.08
N LEU A 318 21.57 -14.28 -11.77
CA LEU A 318 22.23 -13.05 -11.31
C LEU A 318 23.74 -13.04 -11.61
N ASP A 319 24.44 -14.16 -11.41
CA ASP A 319 25.88 -14.24 -11.69
C ASP A 319 26.16 -14.09 -13.20
N SER A 320 25.30 -14.66 -14.05
CA SER A 320 25.41 -14.51 -15.51
C SER A 320 25.21 -13.06 -15.94
N LEU A 321 24.15 -12.41 -15.44
CA LEU A 321 23.86 -11.00 -15.72
C LEU A 321 24.99 -10.08 -15.24
N TYR A 322 25.49 -10.30 -14.02
CA TYR A 322 26.60 -9.51 -13.50
C TYR A 322 27.83 -9.64 -14.41
N ASN A 323 28.21 -10.87 -14.76
CA ASN A 323 29.37 -11.11 -15.61
C ASN A 323 29.21 -10.51 -17.01
N GLN A 324 27.99 -10.50 -17.55
CA GLN A 324 27.67 -9.93 -18.86
C GLN A 324 27.79 -8.40 -18.86
N TYR A 325 27.39 -7.72 -17.78
CA TYR A 325 27.27 -6.26 -17.75
C TYR A 325 28.28 -5.54 -16.84
N LYS A 326 29.17 -6.27 -16.13
CA LYS A 326 30.12 -5.71 -15.15
C LYS A 326 30.96 -4.53 -15.65
N ASP A 327 31.35 -4.54 -16.92
CA ASP A 327 32.21 -3.49 -17.49
C ASP A 327 31.46 -2.16 -17.72
N ARG A 328 30.13 -2.21 -17.74
CA ARG A 328 29.26 -1.03 -17.89
C ARG A 328 28.90 -0.40 -16.55
N LEU A 329 29.03 -1.12 -15.43
CA LEU A 329 28.53 -0.68 -14.13
C LEU A 329 29.37 0.47 -13.50
N PRO A 330 28.73 1.52 -12.94
CA PRO A 330 29.43 2.72 -12.45
C PRO A 330 30.10 2.53 -11.08
N ARG A 331 31.43 2.64 -10.98
CA ARG A 331 32.25 2.21 -9.82
C ARG A 331 32.22 3.06 -8.52
N LYS A 332 31.33 4.04 -8.36
CA LYS A 332 31.29 4.90 -7.16
C LYS A 332 30.38 4.30 -6.08
N VAL A 333 30.78 4.36 -4.81
CA VAL A 333 30.08 3.69 -3.68
C VAL A 333 29.76 4.70 -2.57
N SER A 334 28.55 4.68 -2.00
CA SER A 334 28.11 5.68 -1.01
C SER A 334 27.69 5.16 0.39
N GLN A 335 27.34 3.88 0.57
CA GLN A 335 27.15 3.10 1.83
C GLN A 335 25.97 2.10 1.69
N CYS A 336 26.16 0.89 2.23
CA CYS A 336 25.22 -0.22 2.12
C CYS A 336 24.27 -0.33 3.32
N PRO A 337 22.97 -0.66 3.14
CA PRO A 337 22.09 -1.06 4.25
C PRO A 337 22.62 -2.33 4.92
N LYS A 338 22.56 -2.41 6.25
CA LYS A 338 22.87 -3.65 6.96
C LYS A 338 21.67 -4.58 6.85
N ILE A 339 21.87 -5.78 6.31
CA ILE A 339 20.90 -6.88 6.42
C ILE A 339 20.99 -7.35 7.87
N GLU A 340 19.92 -7.15 8.65
CA GLU A 340 19.84 -7.78 9.97
C GLU A 340 19.65 -9.29 9.78
N PRO A 341 20.45 -10.13 10.45
CA PRO A 341 20.27 -11.57 10.39
C PRO A 341 18.85 -11.90 10.87
N SER A 342 18.13 -12.73 10.12
CA SER A 342 16.77 -13.15 10.46
C SER A 342 16.76 -13.74 11.87
N THR A 343 16.22 -13.00 12.83
CA THR A 343 15.93 -13.51 14.16
C THR A 343 14.71 -14.42 14.05
N ASP A 344 14.97 -15.70 13.80
CA ASP A 344 13.94 -16.73 13.86
C ASP A 344 13.26 -16.67 15.25
N PRO A 345 11.92 -16.75 15.33
CA PRO A 345 11.24 -16.90 16.61
C PRO A 345 11.68 -18.22 17.23
N THR A 346 12.22 -18.15 18.44
CA THR A 346 12.56 -19.29 19.29
C THR A 346 11.40 -20.31 19.24
N PRO A 347 11.66 -21.60 18.95
CA PRO A 347 10.60 -22.60 18.95
C PRO A 347 9.89 -22.59 20.30
N ALA A 348 8.56 -22.46 20.26
CA ALA A 348 7.73 -22.50 21.45
C ALA A 348 8.05 -23.78 22.25
N PRO A 349 8.14 -23.70 23.60
CA PRO A 349 8.40 -24.87 24.41
C PRO A 349 7.33 -25.93 24.12
N SER A 350 7.77 -27.13 23.76
CA SER A 350 6.92 -28.28 23.55
C SER A 350 6.13 -28.57 24.83
N PHE A 351 4.83 -28.27 24.83
CA PHE A 351 3.94 -28.70 25.91
C PHE A 351 3.87 -30.24 25.89
N GLY A 352 4.44 -30.85 26.94
CA GLY A 352 4.39 -32.28 27.18
C GLY A 352 2.94 -32.77 27.27
N ALA A 353 2.70 -33.92 26.66
CA ALA A 353 1.42 -34.61 26.66
C ALA A 353 0.96 -34.89 28.10
N PHE A 354 -0.22 -34.37 28.47
CA PHE A 354 -0.96 -34.83 29.65
C PHE A 354 -1.55 -36.21 29.35
N GLY A 355 -1.00 -37.23 29.99
CA GLY A 355 -1.56 -38.58 29.99
C GLY A 355 -2.86 -38.62 30.81
N PHE A 356 -3.93 -39.10 30.19
CA PHE A 356 -5.16 -39.50 30.89
C PHE A 356 -4.89 -40.77 31.70
N GLY A 357 -4.87 -40.63 33.02
CA GLY A 357 -4.97 -41.75 33.95
C GLY A 357 -6.42 -42.22 34.05
N LYS A 358 -6.66 -43.49 33.76
CA LYS A 358 -7.88 -44.22 34.14
C LYS A 358 -7.92 -44.41 35.66
N LYS A 359 -9.03 -44.04 36.28
CA LYS A 359 -9.69 -44.82 37.34
C LYS A 359 -11.20 -44.67 37.20
#